data_AF-A0A7C0Y8N0-F1
#
_entry.id   AF-A0A7C0Y8N0-F1
#
_cell.length_a   1.000
_cell.length_b   1.000
_cell.length_c   1.000
_cell.angle_alpha   90.00
_cell.angle_beta   90.00
_cell.angle_gamma   90.00
#
_symmetry.space_group_name_H-M   'P 1'
#
loop_
_entity.id
_entity.type
_entity.pdbx_description
1 polymer ?
#
loop_
_entity_poly.entity_id
_entity_poly.type
_entity_poly.pdbx_seq_one_letter_code
_entity_poly.pdbx_strand_id
1 'polypeptide(L)'
;MRVAIVTKYDKKPIEKVLKKFNFRVVNKNPDVVLTYGGDGTILYSERIFPSVPKLIVKYKSSICRKCDYSFKDLEGLLEKLSKGEFKVLEEMKLEAKFKDKRLIALNEIQIHNKLPTKAIRFSVWVDGKKFENLIGDGVIIATPFGSTAYYSSTGGKPFRKGIGISFNNLFRKRIKSFVVRENSKIK
;
A
#
# COMPACT_ATOMS: atom_id res chain seq x y z
N MET A 1 -14.12 21.88 -4.28
CA MET A 1 -13.08 20.88 -3.97
C MET A 1 -12.33 20.49 -5.24
N ARG A 2 -11.00 20.37 -5.18
CA ARG A 2 -10.09 19.97 -6.25
C ARG A 2 -9.86 18.47 -6.20
N VAL A 3 -10.10 17.76 -7.30
CA VAL A 3 -10.01 16.30 -7.36
C VAL A 3 -8.99 15.89 -8.43
N ALA A 4 -8.03 15.04 -8.10
CA ALA A 4 -7.21 14.35 -9.10
C ALA A 4 -7.81 12.98 -9.39
N ILE A 5 -7.79 12.56 -10.66
CA ILE A 5 -8.24 11.23 -11.08
C ILE A 5 -7.01 10.38 -11.38
N VAL A 6 -6.91 9.22 -10.73
CA VAL A 6 -5.85 8.24 -11.01
C VAL A 6 -6.50 6.95 -11.48
N THR A 7 -6.28 6.62 -12.76
CA THR A 7 -6.83 5.42 -13.38
C THR A 7 -5.99 5.02 -14.59
N LYS A 8 -6.03 3.74 -14.95
CA LYS A 8 -5.52 3.22 -16.22
C LYS A 8 -6.61 3.08 -17.30
N TYR A 9 -7.84 3.45 -16.96
CA TYR A 9 -9.03 3.31 -17.80
C TYR A 9 -9.50 4.68 -18.30
N ASP A 10 -10.54 4.71 -19.14
CA ASP A 10 -11.11 5.98 -19.60
C ASP A 10 -11.66 6.80 -18.43
N LYS A 11 -11.21 8.06 -18.36
CA LYS A 11 -11.58 9.02 -17.32
C LYS A 11 -12.87 9.78 -17.63
N LYS A 12 -13.32 9.82 -18.90
CA LYS A 12 -14.49 10.62 -19.31
C LYS A 12 -15.75 10.33 -18.48
N PRO A 13 -16.08 9.07 -18.14
CA PRO A 13 -17.24 8.78 -17.30
C PRO A 13 -17.12 9.41 -15.90
N ILE A 14 -15.94 9.34 -15.29
CA ILE A 14 -15.67 9.91 -13.96
C ILE A 14 -15.76 11.45 -14.03
N GLU A 15 -15.13 12.06 -15.03
CA GLU A 15 -15.15 13.52 -15.23
C GLU A 15 -16.58 14.04 -15.39
N LYS A 16 -17.45 13.31 -16.11
CA LYS A 16 -18.86 13.66 -16.27
C LYS A 16 -19.59 13.68 -14.93
N VAL A 17 -19.34 12.68 -14.07
CA VAL A 17 -19.97 12.61 -12.74
C VAL A 17 -19.43 13.71 -11.83
N LEU A 18 -18.11 13.93 -11.78
CA LEU A 18 -17.49 14.98 -10.96
C LEU A 18 -18.02 16.38 -11.30
N LYS A 19 -18.27 16.66 -12.59
CA LYS A 19 -18.87 17.92 -13.04
C LYS A 19 -20.27 18.16 -12.47
N LYS A 20 -21.10 17.12 -12.31
CA LYS A 20 -22.44 17.25 -11.72
C LYS A 20 -22.43 17.78 -10.28
N PHE A 21 -21.35 17.49 -9.54
CA PHE A 21 -21.16 17.90 -8.15
C PHE A 21 -20.24 19.12 -8.00
N ASN A 22 -19.99 19.86 -9.08
CA ASN A 22 -19.11 21.04 -9.12
C ASN A 22 -17.68 20.78 -8.61
N PHE A 23 -17.19 19.54 -8.74
CA PHE A 23 -15.79 19.22 -8.42
C PHE A 23 -14.85 19.61 -9.55
N ARG A 24 -13.74 20.27 -9.20
CA ARG A 24 -12.74 20.72 -10.17
C ARG A 24 -11.68 19.65 -10.37
N VAL A 25 -11.59 19.10 -11.57
CA VAL A 25 -10.54 18.14 -11.92
C VAL A 25 -9.20 18.88 -12.06
N VAL A 26 -8.16 18.41 -11.36
CA VAL A 26 -6.81 19.00 -11.37
C VAL A 26 -5.73 17.92 -11.49
N ASN A 27 -4.57 18.31 -12.02
CA ASN A 27 -3.40 17.44 -12.13
C ASN A 27 -2.34 17.68 -11.04
N LYS A 28 -2.44 18.79 -10.31
CA LYS A 28 -1.50 19.20 -9.26
C LYS A 28 -2.28 19.74 -8.07
N ASN A 29 -1.74 19.53 -6.87
CA ASN A 29 -2.30 20.00 -5.60
C ASN A 29 -3.81 19.69 -5.42
N PRO A 30 -4.25 18.43 -5.58
CA PRO A 30 -5.63 18.05 -5.29
C PRO A 30 -5.91 18.04 -3.78
N ASP A 31 -7.19 18.26 -3.42
CA ASP A 31 -7.67 18.09 -2.05
C ASP A 31 -7.96 16.60 -1.77
N VAL A 32 -8.37 15.86 -2.80
CA VAL A 32 -8.65 14.42 -2.75
C VAL A 32 -8.26 13.76 -4.07
N VAL A 33 -7.83 12.50 -4.01
CA VAL A 33 -7.53 11.70 -5.19
C VAL A 33 -8.58 10.62 -5.37
N LEU A 34 -9.34 10.67 -6.46
CA LEU A 34 -10.23 9.59 -6.86
C LEU A 34 -9.42 8.53 -7.62
N THR A 35 -9.27 7.36 -7.01
CA THR A 35 -8.64 6.22 -7.68
C THR A 35 -9.72 5.35 -8.30
N TYR A 36 -9.60 5.05 -9.60
CA TYR A 36 -10.50 4.12 -10.28
C TYR A 36 -9.73 2.95 -10.86
N GLY A 37 -9.77 1.81 -10.18
CA GLY A 37 -8.93 0.66 -10.53
C GLY A 37 -8.86 -0.37 -9.42
N GLY A 38 -7.67 -0.98 -9.25
CA GLY A 38 -7.40 -1.95 -8.18
C GLY A 38 -6.26 -1.51 -7.26
N ASP A 39 -5.69 -2.45 -6.50
CA ASP A 39 -4.66 -2.16 -5.49
C ASP A 39 -3.45 -1.41 -6.09
N GLY A 40 -3.00 -1.79 -7.29
CA GLY A 40 -1.90 -1.10 -7.98
C GLY A 40 -2.21 0.36 -8.34
N THR A 41 -3.48 0.71 -8.57
CA THR A 41 -3.90 2.10 -8.81
C THR A 41 -3.84 2.92 -7.53
N ILE A 42 -4.15 2.31 -6.37
CA ILE A 42 -4.03 2.94 -5.05
C ILE A 42 -2.55 3.19 -4.73
N LEU A 43 -1.68 2.20 -4.94
CA LEU A 43 -0.24 2.35 -4.71
C LEU A 43 0.37 3.42 -5.62
N TYR A 44 -0.02 3.44 -6.89
CA TYR A 44 0.44 4.46 -7.81
C TYR A 44 -0.05 5.85 -7.42
N SER A 45 -1.31 5.99 -6.99
CA SER A 45 -1.85 7.27 -6.55
C SER A 45 -1.16 7.81 -5.31
N GLU A 46 -0.84 6.94 -4.34
CA GLU A 46 -0.04 7.29 -3.16
C GLU A 46 1.38 7.75 -3.56
N ARG A 47 1.98 7.14 -4.57
CA ARG A 47 3.32 7.52 -5.04
C ARG A 47 3.35 8.92 -5.66
N ILE A 48 2.35 9.29 -6.45
CA ILE A 48 2.32 10.58 -7.17
C ILE A 48 1.64 11.71 -6.39
N PHE A 49 0.74 11.37 -5.45
CA PHE A 49 0.06 12.30 -4.56
C PHE A 49 0.23 11.80 -3.11
N PRO A 50 1.44 11.91 -2.53
CA PRO A 50 1.71 11.39 -1.20
C PRO A 50 0.83 12.06 -0.15
N SER A 51 0.24 11.25 0.72
CA SER A 51 -0.56 11.70 1.88
C SER A 51 -1.82 12.53 1.57
N VAL A 52 -2.17 12.78 0.31
CA VAL A 52 -3.50 13.33 -0.04
C VAL A 52 -4.58 12.26 0.16
N PRO A 53 -5.75 12.51 0.78
CA PRO A 53 -6.79 11.50 0.94
C PRO A 53 -7.19 10.81 -0.38
N LYS A 54 -7.45 9.49 -0.33
CA LYS A 54 -7.84 8.69 -1.49
C LYS A 54 -9.31 8.26 -1.38
N LEU A 55 -10.12 8.63 -2.36
CA LEU A 55 -11.43 8.04 -2.60
C LEU A 55 -11.27 6.82 -3.52
N ILE A 56 -11.44 5.64 -2.96
CA ILE A 56 -11.12 4.38 -3.63
C ILE A 56 -12.36 3.80 -4.31
N VAL A 57 -12.33 3.70 -5.64
CA VAL A 57 -13.41 3.14 -6.46
C VAL A 57 -12.87 1.98 -7.30
N LYS A 58 -13.46 0.80 -7.12
CA LYS A 58 -13.04 -0.43 -7.80
C LYS A 58 -13.50 -0.46 -9.26
N TYR A 59 -12.59 -0.85 -10.15
CA TYR A 59 -12.97 -1.26 -11.51
C TYR A 59 -13.46 -2.71 -11.54
N LYS A 60 -14.51 -3.02 -12.33
CA LYS A 60 -15.23 -4.31 -12.31
C LYS A 60 -14.33 -5.56 -12.33
N SER A 61 -13.27 -5.58 -13.15
CA SER A 61 -12.36 -6.72 -13.29
C SER A 61 -11.07 -6.61 -12.48
N SER A 62 -10.93 -5.59 -11.64
CA SER A 62 -9.71 -5.38 -10.87
C SER A 62 -9.70 -6.22 -9.58
N ILE A 63 -8.53 -6.75 -9.23
CA ILE A 63 -8.28 -7.28 -7.90
C ILE A 63 -8.03 -6.06 -6.99
N CYS A 64 -8.89 -5.92 -5.99
CA CYS A 64 -8.74 -4.90 -4.97
C CYS A 64 -9.28 -5.46 -3.66
N ARG A 65 -8.38 -5.70 -2.71
CA ARG A 65 -8.76 -6.25 -1.40
C ARG A 65 -9.26 -5.19 -0.44
N LYS A 66 -8.94 -3.92 -0.72
CA LYS A 66 -9.22 -2.76 0.12
C LYS A 66 -10.20 -1.76 -0.53
N CYS A 67 -10.92 -2.19 -1.57
CA CYS A 67 -11.94 -1.37 -2.21
C CYS A 67 -13.33 -1.82 -1.78
N ASP A 68 -14.06 -0.96 -1.07
CA ASP A 68 -15.44 -1.21 -0.65
C ASP A 68 -16.47 -0.73 -1.68
N TYR A 69 -16.06 0.14 -2.61
CA TYR A 69 -16.96 0.82 -3.53
C TYR A 69 -16.67 0.52 -4.99
N SER A 70 -17.69 0.61 -5.82
CA SER A 70 -17.64 0.46 -7.28
C SER A 70 -18.06 1.74 -7.99
N PHE A 71 -17.98 1.77 -9.32
CA PHE A 71 -18.44 2.92 -10.10
C PHE A 71 -19.92 3.27 -9.86
N LYS A 72 -20.76 2.28 -9.53
CA LYS A 72 -22.19 2.49 -9.26
C LYS A 72 -22.42 3.37 -8.02
N ASP A 73 -21.50 3.28 -7.06
CA ASP A 73 -21.58 3.99 -5.78
C ASP A 73 -21.05 5.42 -5.88
N LEU A 74 -20.37 5.77 -6.99
CA LEU A 74 -19.63 7.01 -7.13
C LEU A 74 -20.49 8.26 -6.92
N GLU A 75 -21.70 8.31 -7.48
CA GLU A 75 -22.58 9.47 -7.30
C GLU A 75 -22.93 9.70 -5.82
N GLY A 76 -23.33 8.65 -5.09
CA GLY A 76 -23.62 8.75 -3.66
C GLY A 76 -22.39 9.08 -2.81
N LEU A 77 -21.21 8.59 -3.19
CA LEU A 77 -19.95 8.96 -2.52
C LEU A 77 -19.62 10.45 -2.69
N LEU A 78 -19.80 10.97 -3.90
CA LEU A 78 -19.54 12.37 -4.23
C LEU A 78 -20.55 13.31 -3.56
N GLU A 79 -21.80 12.88 -3.39
CA GLU A 79 -22.80 13.60 -2.62
C GLU A 79 -22.40 13.69 -1.13
N LYS A 80 -22.00 12.58 -0.51
CA LYS A 80 -21.50 12.60 0.87
C LYS A 80 -20.25 13.48 1.01
N LEU A 81 -19.34 13.38 0.04
CA LEU A 81 -18.12 14.17 0.01
C LEU A 81 -18.40 15.68 -0.11
N SER A 82 -19.40 16.09 -0.90
CA SER A 82 -19.78 17.50 -1.05
C SER A 82 -20.42 18.08 0.21
N LYS A 83 -21.12 17.25 0.99
CA LYS A 83 -21.72 17.61 2.29
C LYS A 83 -20.73 17.54 3.46
N GLY A 84 -19.51 17.05 3.24
CA GLY A 84 -18.53 16.84 4.32
C GLY A 84 -18.80 15.60 5.17
N GLU A 85 -19.68 14.70 4.72
CA GLU A 85 -20.10 13.49 5.43
C GLU A 85 -19.14 12.32 5.17
N PHE A 86 -17.88 12.49 5.59
CA PHE A 86 -16.87 11.45 5.45
C PHE A 86 -15.92 11.43 6.64
N LYS A 87 -15.19 10.33 6.78
CA LYS A 87 -14.08 10.20 7.73
C LYS A 87 -12.82 9.83 6.96
N VAL A 88 -11.73 10.52 7.25
CA VAL A 88 -10.41 10.14 6.75
C VAL A 88 -9.90 8.98 7.60
N LEU A 89 -9.54 7.88 6.94
CA LEU A 89 -8.86 6.77 7.58
C LEU A 89 -7.36 6.92 7.35
N GLU A 90 -6.60 6.78 8.43
CA GLU A 90 -5.15 6.82 8.38
C GLU A 90 -4.61 5.40 8.21
N GLU A 91 -3.70 5.23 7.27
CA GLU A 91 -2.98 3.98 7.03
C GLU A 91 -1.50 4.20 7.29
N MET A 92 -0.90 3.31 8.09
CA MET A 92 0.53 3.40 8.38
C MET A 92 1.38 3.13 7.14
N LYS A 93 2.54 3.77 7.08
CA LYS A 93 3.55 3.55 6.04
C LYS A 93 4.86 3.13 6.68
N LEU A 94 5.63 2.33 5.97
CA LEU A 94 7.00 2.03 6.32
C LEU A 94 7.93 3.06 5.73
N GLU A 95 8.90 3.50 6.53
CA GLU A 95 10.06 4.24 6.06
C GLU A 95 11.29 3.34 6.16
N ALA A 96 12.02 3.22 5.04
CA ALA A 96 13.31 2.55 5.01
C ALA A 96 14.40 3.54 4.57
N LYS A 97 15.57 3.39 5.19
CA LYS A 97 16.79 4.13 4.83
C LYS A 97 17.83 3.13 4.33
N PHE A 98 18.34 3.35 3.13
CA PHE A 98 19.37 2.52 2.53
C PHE A 98 20.39 3.42 1.82
N LYS A 99 21.61 3.48 2.36
CA LYS A 99 22.59 4.50 1.98
C LYS A 99 21.95 5.90 2.08
N ASP A 100 22.09 6.72 1.06
CA ASP A 100 21.49 8.06 0.99
C ASP A 100 20.03 8.06 0.49
N LYS A 101 19.43 6.88 0.31
CA LYS A 101 18.06 6.75 -0.18
C LYS A 101 17.08 6.59 0.97
N ARG A 102 16.00 7.36 0.93
CA ARG A 102 14.81 7.20 1.76
C ARG A 102 13.69 6.63 0.90
N LEU A 103 13.08 5.54 1.36
CA LEU A 103 11.96 4.87 0.71
C LEU A 103 10.74 4.92 1.63
N ILE A 104 9.58 5.21 1.07
CA ILE A 104 8.29 5.15 1.77
C ILE A 104 7.43 4.11 1.07
N ALA A 105 6.85 3.19 1.84
CA ALA A 105 6.00 2.14 1.30
C ALA A 105 4.66 2.06 2.05
N LEU A 106 3.58 2.02 1.27
CA LEU A 106 2.23 1.73 1.80
C LEU A 106 2.03 0.23 2.04
N ASN A 107 2.57 -0.63 1.18
CA ASN A 107 2.47 -2.08 1.32
C ASN A 107 3.66 -2.64 2.12
N GLU A 108 4.81 -2.79 1.46
CA GLU A 108 5.96 -3.45 2.04
C GLU A 108 7.29 -2.85 1.53
N ILE A 109 8.33 -3.09 2.31
CA ILE A 109 9.72 -2.98 1.88
C ILE A 109 10.25 -4.41 1.75
N GLN A 110 10.74 -4.75 0.56
CA GLN A 110 11.40 -6.01 0.30
C GLN A 110 12.89 -5.79 0.11
N ILE A 111 13.68 -6.63 0.78
CA ILE A 111 15.11 -6.79 0.51
C ILE A 111 15.28 -8.16 -0.12
N HIS A 112 15.86 -8.20 -1.31
CA HIS A 112 16.13 -9.45 -2.01
C HIS A 112 17.41 -9.36 -2.83
N ASN A 113 17.93 -10.51 -3.27
CA ASN A 113 19.06 -10.53 -4.16
C ASN A 113 18.71 -9.88 -5.51
N LYS A 114 19.60 -9.04 -6.05
CA LYS A 114 19.48 -8.50 -7.41
C LYS A 114 19.46 -9.62 -8.45
N LEU A 115 20.22 -10.69 -8.22
CA LEU A 115 20.23 -11.88 -9.06
C LEU A 115 19.28 -12.92 -8.44
N PRO A 116 18.09 -13.17 -9.03
CA PRO A 116 17.08 -14.05 -8.44
C PRO A 116 17.50 -15.52 -8.39
N THR A 117 18.62 -15.89 -9.02
CA THR A 117 19.18 -17.25 -9.01
C THR A 117 20.09 -17.53 -7.80
N LYS A 118 20.33 -16.55 -6.91
CA LYS A 118 21.24 -16.69 -5.78
C LYS A 118 20.59 -16.28 -4.47
N ALA A 119 20.74 -17.12 -3.44
CA ALA A 119 20.41 -16.74 -2.08
C ALA A 119 21.40 -15.72 -1.51
N ILE A 120 20.95 -14.92 -0.54
CA ILE A 120 21.78 -14.02 0.26
C ILE A 120 21.91 -14.55 1.69
N ARG A 121 23.04 -14.23 2.32
CA ARG A 121 23.23 -14.38 3.77
C ARG A 121 22.89 -13.06 4.43
N PHE A 122 22.00 -13.08 5.41
CA PHE A 122 21.57 -11.87 6.10
C PHE A 122 21.21 -12.18 7.55
N SER A 123 20.99 -11.14 8.34
CA SER A 123 20.27 -11.26 9.61
C SER A 123 19.23 -10.16 9.68
N VAL A 124 18.29 -10.31 10.59
CA VAL A 124 17.30 -9.27 10.90
C VAL A 124 17.50 -8.87 12.34
N TRP A 125 17.46 -7.57 12.62
CA TRP A 125 17.48 -7.03 13.97
C TRP A 125 16.18 -6.31 14.23
N VAL A 126 15.58 -6.58 15.38
CA VAL A 126 14.37 -5.89 15.86
C VAL A 126 14.73 -5.24 17.18
N ASP A 127 14.60 -3.92 17.26
CA ASP A 127 14.86 -3.13 18.47
C ASP A 127 16.26 -3.43 19.06
N GLY A 128 17.25 -3.53 18.17
CA GLY A 128 18.65 -3.80 18.51
C GLY A 128 18.97 -5.27 18.80
N LYS A 129 17.95 -6.15 18.93
CA LYS A 129 18.15 -7.58 19.16
C LYS A 129 18.25 -8.31 17.84
N LYS A 130 19.36 -9.02 17.64
CA LYS A 130 19.55 -9.90 16.48
C LYS A 130 18.58 -11.08 16.57
N PHE A 131 17.82 -11.29 15.51
CA PHE A 131 16.88 -12.40 15.40
C PHE A 131 17.61 -13.70 15.07
N GLU A 132 18.25 -13.80 13.90
CA GLU A 132 19.01 -14.99 13.48
C GLU A 132 19.90 -14.70 12.25
N ASN A 133 20.92 -15.52 12.03
CA ASN A 133 21.63 -15.67 10.76
C ASN A 133 20.80 -16.53 9.80
N LEU A 134 20.49 -15.98 8.64
CA LEU A 134 19.60 -16.55 7.64
C LEU A 134 20.30 -16.66 6.28
N ILE A 135 19.85 -17.64 5.50
CA ILE A 135 20.20 -17.81 4.10
C ILE A 135 18.88 -18.01 3.34
N GLY A 136 18.63 -17.22 2.30
CA GLY A 136 17.41 -17.31 1.49
C GLY A 136 17.36 -16.19 0.46
N ASP A 137 16.21 -16.01 -0.18
CA ASP A 137 16.08 -15.00 -1.25
C ASP A 137 15.91 -13.58 -0.70
N GLY A 138 15.44 -13.45 0.55
CA GLY A 138 15.30 -12.17 1.20
C GLY A 138 14.28 -12.10 2.33
N VAL A 139 13.95 -10.87 2.71
CA VAL A 139 13.00 -10.52 3.77
C VAL A 139 11.98 -9.51 3.26
N ILE A 140 10.75 -9.65 3.73
CA ILE A 140 9.64 -8.73 3.48
C ILE A 140 9.23 -8.12 4.81
N ILE A 141 9.13 -6.80 4.83
CA ILE A 141 8.67 -6.02 5.96
C ILE A 141 7.40 -5.29 5.51
N ALA A 142 6.25 -5.64 6.06
CA ALA A 142 4.94 -5.20 5.57
C ALA A 142 4.17 -4.38 6.60
N THR A 143 3.33 -3.46 6.11
CA THR A 143 2.28 -2.79 6.88
C THR A 143 1.03 -3.68 6.98
N PRO A 144 0.05 -3.34 7.84
CA PRO A 144 -1.27 -3.95 7.84
C PRO A 144 -1.98 -3.86 6.48
N PHE A 145 -1.82 -2.73 5.77
CA PHE A 145 -2.35 -2.56 4.41
C PHE A 145 -1.73 -3.58 3.44
N GLY A 146 -0.40 -3.72 3.47
CA GLY A 146 0.36 -4.67 2.66
C GLY A 146 0.29 -6.13 3.13
N SER A 147 -0.28 -6.42 4.31
CA SER A 147 -0.28 -7.78 4.88
C SER A 147 -1.02 -8.82 4.02
N THR A 148 -1.92 -8.37 3.15
CA THR A 148 -2.63 -9.23 2.20
C THR A 148 -1.91 -9.35 0.86
N ALA A 149 -0.89 -8.52 0.60
CA ALA A 149 -0.10 -8.51 -0.63
C ALA A 149 1.04 -9.54 -0.56
N TYR A 150 2.28 -9.15 -0.80
CA TYR A 150 3.36 -10.12 -0.98
C TYR A 150 3.72 -10.85 0.32
N TYR A 151 3.55 -10.19 1.46
CA TYR A 151 3.65 -10.83 2.78
C TYR A 151 2.81 -12.11 2.88
N SER A 152 1.56 -12.09 2.38
CA SER A 152 0.69 -13.26 2.39
C SER A 152 1.20 -14.38 1.49
N SER A 153 1.77 -14.06 0.33
CA SER A 153 2.34 -15.05 -0.59
C SER A 153 3.55 -15.79 0.02
N THR A 154 4.25 -15.18 0.97
CA THR A 154 5.36 -15.83 1.71
C THR A 154 4.93 -16.64 2.93
N GLY A 155 3.63 -16.94 3.06
CA GLY A 155 3.06 -17.67 4.19
C GLY A 155 2.72 -16.79 5.39
N GLY A 156 2.83 -15.47 5.26
CA GLY A 156 2.39 -14.51 6.25
C GLY A 156 0.87 -14.51 6.42
N LYS A 157 0.38 -14.42 7.66
CA LYS A 157 -1.05 -14.25 7.94
C LYS A 157 -1.42 -12.76 8.01
N PRO A 158 -2.49 -12.31 7.31
CA PRO A 158 -2.94 -10.92 7.38
C PRO A 158 -3.09 -10.43 8.82
N PHE A 159 -2.69 -9.19 9.08
CA PHE A 159 -2.71 -8.58 10.41
C PHE A 159 -3.25 -7.15 10.34
N ARG A 160 -3.73 -6.64 11.48
CA ARG A 160 -4.40 -5.33 11.57
C ARG A 160 -3.56 -4.25 12.23
N LYS A 161 -2.58 -4.61 13.06
CA LYS A 161 -1.70 -3.71 13.79
C LYS A 161 -0.29 -4.27 13.83
N GLY A 162 0.70 -3.39 13.89
CA GLY A 162 2.11 -3.78 13.93
C GLY A 162 2.80 -3.81 12.58
N ILE A 163 4.01 -4.35 12.56
CA ILE A 163 4.83 -4.53 11.35
C ILE A 163 5.05 -6.03 11.16
N GLY A 164 4.65 -6.55 9.99
CA GLY A 164 4.83 -7.95 9.64
C GLY A 164 6.21 -8.20 9.06
N ILE A 165 6.88 -9.26 9.50
CA ILE A 165 8.17 -9.72 8.98
C ILE A 165 8.00 -11.13 8.46
N SER A 166 8.30 -11.34 7.18
CA SER A 166 8.31 -12.66 6.55
C SER A 166 9.55 -12.83 5.67
N PHE A 167 9.82 -14.07 5.25
CA PHE A 167 11.06 -14.43 4.58
C PHE A 167 10.76 -15.19 3.29
N ASN A 168 11.52 -14.92 2.24
CA ASN A 168 11.42 -15.66 0.98
C ASN A 168 12.41 -16.82 0.96
N ASN A 169 11.90 -18.03 0.70
CA ASN A 169 12.68 -19.23 0.35
C ASN A 169 13.91 -19.46 1.23
N LEU A 170 13.73 -19.55 2.55
CA LEU A 170 14.83 -19.81 3.48
C LEU A 170 15.44 -21.20 3.26
N PHE A 171 16.76 -21.27 3.18
CA PHE A 171 17.53 -22.50 3.09
C PHE A 171 17.63 -23.18 4.46
N ARG A 172 17.15 -24.44 4.54
CA ARG A 172 17.21 -25.35 5.71
C ARG A 172 16.53 -24.88 7.01
N LYS A 173 16.11 -23.60 7.13
CA LYS A 173 15.37 -23.07 8.29
C LYS A 173 13.92 -22.80 7.93
N ARG A 174 12.98 -23.31 8.73
CA ARG A 174 11.55 -22.96 8.65
C ARG A 174 11.20 -21.96 9.72
N ILE A 175 11.29 -20.68 9.39
CA ILE A 175 10.92 -19.59 10.29
C ILE A 175 9.54 -19.09 9.89
N LYS A 176 8.62 -19.06 10.86
CA LYS A 176 7.29 -18.49 10.66
C LYS A 176 7.39 -16.96 10.60
N SER A 177 6.56 -16.34 9.77
CA SER A 177 6.35 -14.90 9.81
C SER A 177 5.87 -14.47 11.20
N PHE A 178 6.22 -13.26 11.62
CA PHE A 178 5.80 -12.71 12.91
C PHE A 178 5.51 -11.21 12.78
N VAL A 179 4.79 -10.67 13.76
CA VAL A 179 4.39 -9.27 13.81
C VAL A 179 5.01 -8.61 15.03
N VAL A 180 5.63 -7.45 14.82
CA VAL A 180 6.24 -6.62 15.87
C VAL A 180 5.45 -5.33 16.08
N ARG A 181 5.82 -4.54 17.10
CA ARG A 181 5.11 -3.29 17.41
C ARG A 181 5.34 -2.25 16.31
N GLU A 182 4.42 -1.30 16.16
CA GLU A 182 4.47 -0.25 15.12
C GLU A 182 5.63 0.73 15.32
N ASN A 183 6.12 0.85 16.56
CA ASN A 183 7.29 1.66 16.90
C ASN A 183 8.62 0.87 16.87
N SER A 184 8.60 -0.41 16.51
CA SER A 184 9.81 -1.22 16.42
C SER A 184 10.71 -0.76 15.27
N LYS A 185 12.02 -0.75 15.51
CA LYS A 185 13.05 -0.47 14.49
C LYS A 185 13.62 -1.78 13.95
N ILE A 186 13.53 -1.95 12.64
CA ILE A 186 14.02 -3.13 11.92
C ILE A 186 15.30 -2.74 11.16
N LYS A 187 16.35 -3.55 11.29
CA LYS A 187 17.61 -3.42 10.54
C LYS A 187 17.99 -4.74 9.90
#